data_AF-A0A8H6WCT7-F1
#
_entry.id   AF-A0A8H6WCT7-F1
#
_cell.length_a   1.000
_cell.length_b   1.000
_cell.length_c   1.000
_cell.angle_alpha   90.00
_cell.angle_beta   90.00
_cell.angle_gamma   90.00
#
_symmetry.space_group_name_H-M   'P 1'
#
loop_
_entity.id
_entity.type
_entity.pdbx_description
1 polymer ?
#
loop_
_entity_poly.entity_id
_entity_poly.type
_entity_poly.pdbx_seq_one_letter_code
_entity_poly.pdbx_strand_id
1 'polypeptide(L)'
;MTTPVRAITTPLRAPTPAPIPPADKLYEPHARTVLRRRLTNRVFVYTAVLAVANGFVWVGLSSRILWAAAVLWVGGLLPLVVLRKTHLTVTHTSAPSPAQLVQKSFAPPLRRRTLHALQAYLLSALCILALHVNLESNKIPVFIKSRKHPYTIHPVLLLFALNQSVVAGLCVLRAVLRDVWLFPFRRPTLVPSLGSLLAPAFISLLALPISLTLVFIVIPILRRIPILSLVFAFTRTPHLSVLKYLPRIATLGTVTAGLWEGFSGIWSWVIGEELGAAPAVRTLVSGISISSTPAPAPAPYSVGGSVFSTPARSSFLSQPASTLPSGPLPPTKPVTIYTHLAYSELHKIAISLSDKPSIDAKAATELFDVDGLVWSTLAREALLLLGREYQILLGRGVAPPPAVPPQAPPVSTAFSTPLRNNNNNTPPTSVLGSSITQTPLIKQNIFAPRSASSASASPIARVGEALASGETLEGDRGPRGGCGAVAVA
;
A
#
# COMPACT_ATOMS: atom_id res chain seq x y z
N MET A 1 47.19 -17.09 65.34
CA MET A 1 46.33 -15.89 65.31
C MET A 1 46.07 -15.54 63.85
N THR A 2 44.90 -15.93 63.33
CA THR A 2 44.50 -15.81 61.92
C THR A 2 43.47 -14.71 61.80
N THR A 3 43.84 -13.57 61.21
CA THR A 3 42.91 -12.48 60.91
C THR A 3 41.95 -12.89 59.79
N PRO A 4 40.62 -12.79 59.98
CA PRO A 4 39.66 -13.16 58.96
C PRO A 4 39.69 -12.17 57.79
N VAL A 5 39.81 -12.71 56.57
CA VAL A 5 39.75 -11.95 55.32
C VAL A 5 38.35 -11.37 55.16
N ARG A 6 38.24 -10.05 55.29
CA ARG A 6 36.99 -9.30 55.10
C ARG A 6 36.75 -9.10 53.60
N ALA A 7 35.64 -9.62 53.07
CA ALA A 7 35.25 -9.44 51.68
C ALA A 7 35.07 -7.94 51.36
N ILE A 8 35.72 -7.47 50.29
CA ILE A 8 35.56 -6.11 49.78
C ILE A 8 34.16 -6.00 49.17
N THR A 9 33.23 -5.38 49.90
CA THR A 9 31.92 -4.98 49.37
C THR A 9 32.12 -3.74 48.51
N THR A 10 32.68 -3.89 47.31
CA THR A 10 32.54 -2.83 46.29
C THR A 10 31.06 -2.71 45.97
N PRO A 11 30.40 -1.56 46.22
CA PRO A 11 29.06 -1.36 45.71
C PRO A 11 29.18 -1.37 44.19
N LEU A 12 28.76 -2.48 43.56
CA LEU A 12 28.54 -2.61 42.12
C LEU A 12 27.34 -1.73 41.73
N ARG A 13 27.43 -0.43 42.02
CA ARG A 13 26.55 0.57 41.45
C ARG A 13 27.13 0.85 40.07
N ALA A 14 26.86 -0.07 39.15
CA ALA A 14 27.14 0.14 37.73
C ALA A 14 26.53 1.49 37.35
N PRO A 15 27.31 2.45 36.83
CA PRO A 15 26.78 3.72 36.40
C PRO A 15 25.64 3.45 35.42
N THR A 16 24.48 4.03 35.71
CA THR A 16 23.30 3.88 34.86
C THR A 16 23.72 4.29 33.44
N PRO A 17 23.69 3.37 32.46
CA PRO A 17 24.15 3.68 31.12
C PRO A 17 23.36 4.88 30.59
N ALA A 18 24.06 5.80 29.92
CA ALA A 18 23.44 6.99 29.36
C ALA A 18 22.22 6.60 28.51
N PRO A 19 21.07 7.27 28.68
CA PRO A 19 19.87 6.96 27.93
C PRO A 19 20.15 7.18 26.46
N ILE A 20 20.10 6.09 25.68
CA ILE A 20 20.41 6.15 24.27
C ILE A 20 19.22 6.81 23.56
N PRO A 21 19.43 7.81 22.67
CA PRO A 21 18.33 8.44 21.97
C PRO A 21 17.52 7.40 21.20
N PRO A 22 16.19 7.53 21.14
CA PRO A 22 15.33 6.59 20.43
C PRO A 22 15.76 6.52 18.96
N ALA A 23 15.71 5.31 18.37
CA ALA A 23 16.13 5.03 17.00
C ALA A 23 15.54 6.01 15.97
N ASP A 24 14.32 6.47 16.19
CA ASP A 24 13.63 7.47 15.36
C ASP A 24 14.44 8.75 15.19
N LYS A 25 15.08 9.26 16.26
CA LYS A 25 15.84 10.53 16.19
C LYS A 25 17.16 10.37 15.44
N LEU A 26 17.76 9.18 15.47
CA LEU A 26 19.03 8.90 14.80
C LEU A 26 18.83 8.54 13.32
N TYR A 27 17.87 7.66 13.01
CA TYR A 27 17.68 7.17 11.65
C TYR A 27 16.86 8.09 10.74
N GLU A 28 15.93 8.85 11.30
CA GLU A 28 15.04 9.70 10.50
C GLU A 28 15.78 10.69 9.57
N PRO A 29 16.78 11.48 10.02
CA PRO A 29 17.46 12.42 9.12
C PRO A 29 18.18 11.67 7.98
N HIS A 30 18.83 10.55 8.28
CA HIS A 30 19.52 9.75 7.29
C HIS A 30 18.55 9.22 6.23
N ALA A 31 17.47 8.55 6.67
CA ALA A 31 16.47 8.02 5.75
C ALA A 31 15.79 9.12 4.92
N ARG A 32 15.52 10.30 5.51
CA ARG A 32 14.98 11.45 4.77
C ARG A 32 15.94 11.93 3.68
N THR A 33 17.25 12.01 3.94
CA THR A 33 18.23 12.42 2.92
C THR A 33 18.29 11.42 1.76
N VAL A 34 18.27 10.12 2.06
CA VAL A 34 18.30 9.07 1.03
C VAL A 34 17.02 9.07 0.21
N LEU A 35 15.85 9.16 0.85
CA LEU A 35 14.56 9.26 0.16
C LEU A 35 14.48 10.53 -0.70
N ARG A 36 14.97 11.67 -0.21
CA ARG A 36 15.04 12.92 -0.99
C ARG A 36 15.92 12.75 -2.23
N ARG A 37 17.08 12.12 -2.09
CA ARG A 37 17.99 11.85 -3.23
C ARG A 37 17.33 10.94 -4.26
N ARG A 38 16.64 9.88 -3.82
CA ARG A 38 15.91 8.96 -4.70
C ARG A 38 14.74 9.63 -5.42
N LEU A 39 13.97 10.42 -4.69
CA LEU A 39 12.88 11.20 -5.26
C LEU A 39 13.40 12.12 -6.37
N THR A 40 14.44 12.90 -6.06
CA THR A 40 15.01 13.91 -6.97
C THR A 40 15.67 13.28 -8.20
N ASN A 41 16.52 12.26 -7.99
CA ASN A 41 17.39 11.75 -9.06
C ASN A 41 16.76 10.60 -9.86
N ARG A 42 15.81 9.86 -9.29
CA ARG A 42 15.22 8.68 -9.93
C ARG A 42 13.75 8.91 -10.25
N VAL A 43 12.91 9.23 -9.26
CA VAL A 43 11.46 9.33 -9.48
C VAL A 43 11.11 10.40 -10.52
N PHE A 44 11.66 11.61 -10.42
CA PHE A 44 11.37 12.67 -11.39
C PHE A 44 11.85 12.33 -12.80
N VAL A 45 13.03 11.71 -12.94
CA VAL A 45 13.57 11.32 -14.24
C VAL A 45 12.70 10.25 -14.88
N TYR A 46 12.37 9.17 -14.16
CA TYR A 46 11.54 8.10 -14.71
C TYR A 46 10.11 8.55 -15.02
N THR A 47 9.54 9.44 -14.21
CA THR A 47 8.21 10.01 -14.50
C THR A 47 8.22 10.95 -15.70
N ALA A 48 9.30 11.70 -15.91
CA ALA A 48 9.47 12.51 -17.12
C ALA A 48 9.58 11.61 -18.36
N VAL A 49 10.38 10.55 -18.30
CA VAL A 49 10.48 9.55 -19.39
C VAL A 49 9.12 8.89 -19.66
N LEU A 50 8.38 8.52 -18.62
CA LEU A 50 7.03 7.96 -18.75
C LEU A 50 6.06 8.95 -19.42
N ALA A 51 6.16 10.24 -19.10
CA ALA A 51 5.35 11.27 -19.73
C ALA A 51 5.70 11.44 -21.22
N VAL A 52 6.99 11.38 -21.58
CA VAL A 52 7.43 11.39 -22.99
C VAL A 52 6.91 10.16 -23.73
N ALA A 53 7.03 8.97 -23.15
CA ALA A 53 6.53 7.73 -23.75
C ALA A 53 5.00 7.79 -23.98
N ASN A 54 4.23 8.31 -23.02
CA ASN A 54 2.79 8.53 -23.20
C ASN A 54 2.49 9.61 -24.26
N GLY A 55 3.27 10.68 -24.28
CA GLY A 55 3.18 11.71 -25.32
C GLY A 55 3.40 11.13 -26.73
N PHE A 56 4.34 10.19 -26.88
CA PHE A 56 4.60 9.48 -28.13
C PHE A 56 3.38 8.67 -28.58
N VAL A 57 2.74 7.94 -27.66
CA VAL A 57 1.54 7.14 -27.96
C VAL A 57 0.39 8.01 -28.49
N TRP A 58 0.28 9.27 -28.05
CA TRP A 58 -0.78 10.18 -28.47
C TRP A 58 -0.48 10.97 -29.72
N VAL A 59 0.70 11.56 -29.79
CA VAL A 59 1.04 12.60 -30.78
C VAL A 59 1.94 12.04 -31.88
N GLY A 60 2.47 10.83 -31.69
CA GLY A 60 3.51 10.26 -32.54
C GLY A 60 4.81 11.07 -32.46
N LEU A 61 5.67 10.86 -33.46
CA LEU A 61 6.92 11.60 -33.61
C LEU A 61 6.65 12.98 -34.25
N SER A 62 6.08 13.89 -33.46
CA SER A 62 5.76 15.26 -33.89
C SER A 62 6.43 16.30 -32.98
N SER A 63 6.66 17.50 -33.50
CA SER A 63 7.25 18.62 -32.74
C SER A 63 6.47 18.97 -31.47
N ARG A 64 5.18 18.58 -31.41
CA ARG A 64 4.31 18.78 -30.24
C ARG A 64 4.56 17.78 -29.11
N ILE A 65 5.36 16.73 -29.32
CA ILE A 65 5.59 15.68 -28.32
C ILE A 65 6.20 16.24 -27.03
N LEU A 66 7.18 17.14 -27.14
CA LEU A 66 7.86 17.71 -25.97
C LEU A 66 6.90 18.58 -25.16
N TRP A 67 6.05 19.35 -25.84
CA TRP A 67 5.02 20.14 -25.19
C TRP A 67 3.97 19.25 -24.51
N ALA A 68 3.48 18.22 -25.19
CA ALA A 68 2.54 17.26 -24.62
C ALA A 68 3.14 16.53 -23.41
N ALA A 69 4.39 16.08 -23.51
CA ALA A 69 5.11 15.44 -22.42
C ALA A 69 5.29 16.38 -21.21
N ALA A 70 5.63 17.65 -21.45
CA ALA A 70 5.73 18.65 -20.39
C ALA A 70 4.39 18.86 -19.68
N VAL A 71 3.28 18.98 -20.43
CA VAL A 71 1.93 19.13 -19.85
C VAL A 71 1.50 17.86 -19.11
N LEU A 72 1.75 16.67 -19.66
CA LEU A 72 1.47 15.38 -18.99
C LEU A 72 2.31 15.24 -17.71
N TRP A 73 3.55 15.70 -17.70
CA TRP A 73 4.40 15.61 -16.53
C TRP A 73 3.99 16.62 -15.46
N VAL A 74 3.88 17.90 -15.80
CA VAL A 74 3.56 18.98 -14.86
C VAL A 74 2.11 18.92 -14.39
N GLY A 75 1.15 18.73 -15.30
CA GLY A 75 -0.28 18.67 -14.97
C GLY A 75 -0.74 17.27 -14.57
N GLY A 76 -0.21 16.23 -15.22
CA GLY A 76 -0.65 14.86 -15.02
C GLY A 76 0.03 14.16 -13.83
N LEU A 77 1.35 14.15 -13.77
CA LEU A 77 2.12 13.33 -12.82
C LEU A 77 2.60 14.09 -11.58
N LEU A 78 3.04 15.34 -11.73
CA LEU A 78 3.63 16.12 -10.64
C LEU A 78 2.69 16.29 -9.42
N PRO A 79 1.37 16.55 -9.58
CA PRO A 79 0.47 16.62 -8.44
C PRO A 79 0.43 15.31 -7.65
N LEU A 80 0.53 14.16 -8.34
CA LEU A 80 0.53 12.84 -7.71
C LEU A 80 1.85 12.55 -6.98
N VAL A 81 2.98 12.99 -7.54
CA VAL A 81 4.31 12.93 -6.88
C VAL A 81 4.28 13.73 -5.58
N VAL A 82 3.77 14.97 -5.63
CA VAL A 82 3.67 15.84 -4.45
C VAL A 82 2.74 15.21 -3.40
N LEU A 83 1.57 14.76 -3.81
CA LEU A 83 0.59 14.11 -2.94
C LEU A 83 1.15 12.85 -2.25
N ARG A 84 1.88 12.01 -2.97
CA ARG A 84 2.52 10.83 -2.37
C ARG A 84 3.62 11.22 -1.40
N LYS A 85 4.42 12.22 -1.73
CA LYS A 85 5.46 12.74 -0.84
C LYS A 85 4.88 13.31 0.46
N THR A 86 3.84 14.14 0.37
CA THR A 86 3.27 14.84 1.53
C THR A 86 2.53 13.91 2.48
N HIS A 87 1.98 12.82 1.96
CA HIS A 87 1.14 11.94 2.75
C HIS A 87 1.76 10.58 3.06
N LEU A 88 2.96 10.25 2.59
CA LEU A 88 3.57 8.94 2.84
C LEU A 88 3.52 8.56 4.33
N THR A 89 2.86 7.45 4.66
CA THR A 89 2.66 6.98 6.04
C THR A 89 3.26 5.60 6.26
N VAL A 90 3.67 5.35 7.50
CA VAL A 90 4.20 4.06 7.97
C VAL A 90 3.10 3.06 8.30
N THR A 91 2.03 3.57 8.91
CA THR A 91 1.10 2.77 9.67
C THR A 91 0.12 2.08 8.75
N HIS A 92 0.20 0.76 8.67
CA HIS A 92 -0.77 -0.04 7.94
C HIS A 92 -2.18 0.19 8.48
N THR A 93 -3.13 0.41 7.57
CA THR A 93 -4.54 0.49 7.97
C THR A 93 -5.03 -0.93 8.25
N SER A 94 -5.13 -1.31 9.52
CA SER A 94 -5.76 -2.59 9.90
C SER A 94 -7.27 -2.50 9.65
N ALA A 95 -7.70 -2.96 8.47
CA ALA A 95 -9.10 -3.09 8.12
C ALA A 95 -9.38 -4.56 7.74
N PRO A 96 -10.34 -5.24 8.38
CA PRO A 96 -10.65 -6.63 8.10
C PRO A 96 -11.39 -6.83 6.77
N SER A 97 -11.85 -5.77 6.10
CA SER A 97 -12.49 -5.87 4.79
C SER A 97 -12.25 -4.64 3.89
N PRO A 98 -12.36 -4.78 2.55
CA PRO A 98 -12.23 -3.67 1.61
C PRO A 98 -13.21 -2.52 1.85
N ALA A 99 -14.46 -2.85 2.21
CA ALA A 99 -15.48 -1.84 2.50
C ALA A 99 -15.12 -1.02 3.75
N GLN A 100 -14.61 -1.68 4.81
CA GLN A 100 -14.14 -0.98 6.01
C GLN A 100 -12.89 -0.15 5.72
N LEU A 101 -12.00 -0.58 4.82
CA LEU A 101 -10.84 0.21 4.41
C LEU A 101 -11.25 1.52 3.73
N VAL A 102 -12.23 1.45 2.82
CA VAL A 102 -12.80 2.64 2.17
C VAL A 102 -13.49 3.52 3.20
N GLN A 103 -14.33 2.96 4.07
CA GLN A 103 -15.03 3.71 5.12
C GLN A 103 -14.05 4.44 6.05
N LYS A 104 -12.99 3.74 6.51
CA LYS A 104 -11.93 4.33 7.35
C LYS A 104 -11.18 5.44 6.62
N SER A 105 -10.96 5.31 5.32
CA SER A 105 -10.27 6.33 4.51
C SER A 105 -11.07 7.63 4.35
N PHE A 106 -12.40 7.55 4.41
CA PHE A 106 -13.28 8.72 4.40
C PHE A 106 -13.70 9.20 5.79
N ALA A 107 -13.34 8.47 6.85
CA ALA A 107 -13.53 8.90 8.23
C ALA A 107 -12.39 9.84 8.69
N PRO A 108 -12.64 10.77 9.62
CA PRO A 108 -11.58 11.50 10.30
C PRO A 108 -10.62 10.53 11.03
N PRO A 109 -9.28 10.78 11.03
CA PRO A 109 -8.57 11.93 10.47
C PRO A 109 -8.17 11.79 8.99
N LEU A 110 -8.35 10.62 8.37
CA LEU A 110 -7.86 10.31 7.01
C LEU A 110 -8.67 10.99 5.90
N ARG A 111 -9.92 11.39 6.16
CA ARG A 111 -10.81 12.06 5.21
C ARG A 111 -10.13 13.17 4.40
N ARG A 112 -9.40 14.07 5.07
CA ARG A 112 -8.78 15.24 4.42
C ARG A 112 -7.73 14.81 3.40
N ARG A 113 -6.93 13.78 3.72
CA ARG A 113 -5.94 13.21 2.81
C ARG A 113 -6.60 12.58 1.58
N THR A 114 -7.65 11.80 1.80
CA THR A 114 -8.38 11.13 0.69
C THR A 114 -9.04 12.15 -0.23
N LEU A 115 -9.58 13.24 0.31
CA LEU A 115 -10.14 14.34 -0.48
C LEU A 115 -9.07 15.10 -1.28
N HIS A 116 -7.91 15.40 -0.68
CA HIS A 116 -6.78 16.00 -1.41
C HIS A 116 -6.29 15.10 -2.54
N ALA A 117 -6.26 13.79 -2.30
CA ALA A 117 -5.95 12.82 -3.34
C ALA A 117 -6.97 12.90 -4.49
N LEU A 118 -8.27 12.85 -4.17
CA LEU A 118 -9.32 12.97 -5.17
C LEU A 118 -9.21 14.26 -5.99
N GLN A 119 -8.94 15.39 -5.34
CA GLN A 119 -8.72 16.67 -6.01
C GLN A 119 -7.51 16.64 -6.96
N ALA A 120 -6.39 16.07 -6.53
CA ALA A 120 -5.18 15.95 -7.36
C ALA A 120 -5.41 15.06 -8.58
N TYR A 121 -6.08 13.92 -8.41
CA TYR A 121 -6.44 13.04 -9.54
C TYR A 121 -7.44 13.70 -10.49
N LEU A 122 -8.44 14.41 -9.98
CA LEU A 122 -9.41 15.14 -10.81
C LEU A 122 -8.73 16.25 -11.61
N LEU A 123 -7.89 17.07 -10.97
CA LEU A 123 -7.17 18.15 -11.64
C LEU A 123 -6.23 17.58 -12.71
N SER A 124 -5.50 16.51 -12.40
CA SER A 124 -4.65 15.78 -13.34
C SER A 124 -5.44 15.26 -14.55
N ALA A 125 -6.60 14.64 -14.32
CA ALA A 125 -7.46 14.13 -15.37
C ALA A 125 -8.01 15.25 -16.28
N LEU A 126 -8.37 16.39 -15.70
CA LEU A 126 -8.82 17.56 -16.46
C LEU A 126 -7.69 18.21 -17.27
N CYS A 127 -6.45 18.25 -16.75
CA CYS A 127 -5.28 18.68 -17.50
C CYS A 127 -5.01 17.75 -18.70
N ILE A 128 -5.10 16.43 -18.48
CA ILE A 128 -4.92 15.42 -19.54
C ILE A 128 -6.05 15.54 -20.59
N LEU A 129 -7.28 15.79 -20.16
CA LEU A 129 -8.40 16.07 -21.07
C LEU A 129 -8.18 17.34 -21.89
N ALA A 130 -7.78 18.44 -21.24
CA ALA A 130 -7.51 19.69 -21.92
C ALA A 130 -6.39 19.50 -22.97
N LEU A 131 -5.34 18.76 -22.62
CA LEU A 131 -4.28 18.40 -23.56
C LEU A 131 -4.83 17.59 -24.74
N HIS A 132 -5.65 16.57 -24.49
CA HIS A 132 -6.27 15.74 -25.52
C HIS A 132 -7.10 16.57 -26.51
N VAL A 133 -7.96 17.45 -26.00
CA VAL A 133 -8.82 18.33 -26.81
C VAL A 133 -8.00 19.31 -27.65
N ASN A 134 -6.87 19.80 -27.14
CA ASN A 134 -5.98 20.70 -27.87
C ASN A 134 -5.16 19.99 -28.97
N LEU A 135 -4.79 18.72 -28.75
CA LEU A 135 -4.00 17.93 -29.68
C LEU A 135 -4.82 17.33 -30.81
N GLU A 136 -6.08 16.95 -30.54
CA GLU A 136 -6.96 16.34 -31.52
C GLU A 136 -7.33 17.38 -32.60
N SER A 137 -6.79 17.20 -33.81
CA SER A 137 -6.95 18.11 -34.95
C SER A 137 -8.40 18.32 -35.36
N ASN A 138 -9.26 17.34 -35.05
CA ASN A 138 -10.70 17.45 -35.15
C ASN A 138 -11.22 18.27 -33.99
N LYS A 139 -11.25 19.60 -34.17
CA LYS A 139 -11.71 20.60 -33.20
C LYS A 139 -13.10 20.22 -32.67
N ILE A 140 -13.19 19.47 -31.58
CA ILE A 140 -14.42 19.34 -30.80
C ILE A 140 -14.66 20.74 -30.25
N PRO A 141 -15.66 21.49 -30.76
CA PRO A 141 -15.83 22.86 -30.31
C PRO A 141 -16.29 22.80 -28.85
N VAL A 142 -15.68 23.62 -27.99
CA VAL A 142 -16.05 23.68 -26.56
C VAL A 142 -17.53 24.04 -26.42
N PHE A 143 -17.97 25.00 -27.23
CA PHE A 143 -19.35 25.45 -27.29
C PHE A 143 -20.01 25.04 -28.60
N ILE A 144 -21.26 24.63 -28.51
CA ILE A 144 -22.07 24.36 -29.70
C ILE A 144 -22.32 25.69 -30.41
N LYS A 145 -22.02 25.77 -31.71
CA LYS A 145 -22.43 26.91 -32.55
C LYS A 145 -23.96 26.87 -32.75
N SER A 146 -24.70 27.33 -31.75
CA SER A 146 -26.16 27.40 -31.77
C SER A 146 -26.61 28.84 -31.58
N ARG A 147 -27.44 29.36 -32.48
CA ARG A 147 -28.03 30.71 -32.36
C ARG A 147 -28.90 30.85 -31.11
N LYS A 148 -29.58 29.77 -30.69
CA LYS A 148 -30.50 29.77 -29.54
C LYS A 148 -29.77 29.69 -28.20
N HIS A 149 -28.64 28.98 -28.14
CA HIS A 149 -27.92 28.72 -26.91
C HIS A 149 -26.39 28.71 -27.14
N PRO A 150 -25.78 29.90 -27.34
CA PRO A 150 -24.37 29.99 -27.72
C PRO A 150 -23.41 29.49 -26.63
N TYR A 151 -23.85 29.48 -25.38
CA TYR A 151 -23.04 29.06 -24.22
C TYR A 151 -23.23 27.59 -23.82
N THR A 152 -23.87 26.78 -24.67
CA THR A 152 -24.04 25.35 -24.34
C THR A 152 -22.78 24.55 -24.59
N ILE A 153 -22.33 23.82 -23.57
CA ILE A 153 -21.17 22.94 -23.64
C ILE A 153 -21.49 21.77 -24.57
N HIS A 154 -20.54 21.41 -25.43
CA HIS A 154 -20.70 20.29 -26.33
C HIS A 154 -20.90 18.97 -25.54
N PRO A 155 -21.93 18.16 -25.82
CA PRO A 155 -22.26 16.98 -25.01
C PRO A 155 -21.15 15.92 -25.03
N VAL A 156 -20.38 15.83 -26.11
CA VAL A 156 -19.21 14.94 -26.18
C VAL A 156 -18.12 15.37 -25.19
N LEU A 157 -17.85 16.67 -25.06
CA LEU A 157 -16.87 17.19 -24.11
C LEU A 157 -17.31 16.92 -22.67
N LEU A 158 -18.60 17.07 -22.39
CA LEU A 158 -19.18 16.72 -21.09
C LEU A 158 -18.99 15.23 -20.78
N LEU A 159 -19.23 14.33 -21.75
CA LEU A 159 -19.01 12.90 -21.56
C LEU A 159 -17.53 12.57 -21.33
N PHE A 160 -16.61 13.21 -22.06
CA PHE A 160 -15.17 13.08 -21.82
C PHE A 160 -14.79 13.52 -20.39
N ALA A 161 -15.28 14.68 -19.93
CA ALA A 161 -15.02 15.19 -18.60
C ALA A 161 -15.56 14.27 -17.49
N LEU A 162 -16.77 13.73 -17.68
CA LEU A 162 -17.36 12.78 -16.73
C LEU A 162 -16.60 11.46 -16.73
N ASN A 163 -16.22 10.94 -17.89
CA ASN A 163 -15.38 9.74 -17.98
C ASN A 163 -14.04 9.92 -17.28
N GLN A 164 -13.35 11.03 -17.50
CA GLN A 164 -12.11 11.34 -16.78
C GLN A 164 -12.32 11.49 -15.27
N SER A 165 -13.45 12.06 -14.84
CA SER A 165 -13.80 12.15 -13.41
C SER A 165 -14.05 10.78 -12.79
N VAL A 166 -14.73 9.87 -13.50
CA VAL A 166 -14.96 8.50 -13.03
C VAL A 166 -13.64 7.72 -12.99
N VAL A 167 -12.79 7.83 -14.02
CA VAL A 167 -11.44 7.23 -14.03
C VAL A 167 -10.62 7.71 -12.83
N ALA A 168 -10.61 9.02 -12.54
CA ALA A 168 -9.98 9.58 -11.35
C ALA A 168 -10.54 8.96 -10.06
N GLY A 169 -11.86 8.87 -9.92
CA GLY A 169 -12.52 8.24 -8.77
C GLY A 169 -12.14 6.76 -8.60
N LEU A 170 -12.13 5.98 -9.67
CA LEU A 170 -11.75 4.57 -9.64
C LEU A 170 -10.27 4.39 -9.30
N CYS A 171 -9.38 5.25 -9.80
CA CYS A 171 -7.96 5.23 -9.46
C CYS A 171 -7.70 5.61 -8.00
N VAL A 172 -8.45 6.57 -7.45
CA VAL A 172 -8.40 6.92 -6.01
C VAL A 172 -8.92 5.76 -5.16
N LEU A 173 -10.05 5.17 -5.53
CA LEU A 173 -10.60 4.00 -4.85
C LEU A 173 -9.59 2.85 -4.85
N ARG A 174 -8.97 2.58 -5.99
CA ARG A 174 -7.91 1.58 -6.12
C ARG A 174 -6.69 1.92 -5.27
N ALA A 175 -6.27 3.19 -5.21
CA ALA A 175 -5.16 3.63 -4.37
C ALA A 175 -5.47 3.44 -2.88
N VAL A 176 -6.72 3.67 -2.46
CA VAL A 176 -7.21 3.37 -1.11
C VAL A 176 -7.21 1.86 -0.85
N LEU A 177 -7.73 1.05 -1.78
CA LEU A 177 -7.82 -0.40 -1.63
C LEU A 177 -6.45 -1.10 -1.57
N ARG A 178 -5.45 -0.56 -2.27
CA ARG A 178 -4.06 -1.03 -2.23
C ARG A 178 -3.27 -0.45 -1.06
N ASP A 179 -3.87 0.46 -0.30
CA ASP A 179 -3.20 1.25 0.73
C ASP A 179 -1.86 1.83 0.22
N VAL A 180 -1.86 2.37 -1.01
CA VAL A 180 -0.65 2.83 -1.76
C VAL A 180 0.07 4.01 -1.07
N TRP A 181 -0.61 4.54 -0.08
CA TRP A 181 -0.21 5.55 0.86
C TRP A 181 0.81 5.06 1.89
N LEU A 182 1.01 3.75 1.95
CA LEU A 182 2.00 3.08 2.77
C LEU A 182 3.34 2.95 2.07
N PHE A 183 4.38 2.89 2.89
CA PHE A 183 5.69 2.51 2.42
C PHE A 183 5.66 1.04 1.93
N PRO A 184 6.06 0.76 0.68
CA PRO A 184 6.10 -0.61 0.18
C PRO A 184 7.26 -1.35 0.83
N PHE A 185 6.96 -2.21 1.82
CA PHE A 185 7.97 -3.08 2.44
C PHE A 185 8.38 -4.27 1.57
N ARG A 186 7.63 -4.56 0.51
CA ARG A 186 7.91 -5.65 -0.42
C ARG A 186 8.61 -5.10 -1.65
N ARG A 187 9.73 -5.71 -2.05
CA ARG A 187 10.39 -5.43 -3.35
C ARG A 187 9.38 -5.65 -4.47
N PRO A 188 8.95 -4.60 -5.17
CA PRO A 188 8.15 -4.82 -6.35
C PRO A 188 9.06 -5.41 -7.42
N THR A 189 8.58 -6.49 -8.05
CA THR A 189 9.20 -6.99 -9.26
C THR A 189 9.05 -5.93 -10.34
N LEU A 190 10.16 -5.57 -10.99
CA LEU A 190 10.16 -4.63 -12.11
C LEU A 190 9.27 -5.15 -13.26
N VAL A 191 9.14 -6.47 -13.35
CA VAL A 191 8.25 -7.14 -14.30
C VAL A 191 6.81 -6.82 -13.90
N PRO A 192 6.09 -6.03 -14.73
CA PRO A 192 4.69 -5.75 -14.47
C PRO A 192 3.95 -7.08 -14.51
N SER A 193 3.22 -7.39 -13.44
CA SER A 193 2.33 -8.54 -13.48
C SER A 193 1.26 -8.29 -14.54
N LEU A 194 0.75 -9.36 -15.15
CA LEU A 194 -0.34 -9.26 -16.14
C LEU A 194 -1.52 -8.41 -15.60
N GLY A 195 -1.82 -8.56 -14.31
CA GLY A 195 -2.85 -7.76 -13.63
C GLY A 195 -2.54 -6.26 -13.56
N SER A 196 -1.27 -5.85 -13.50
CA SER A 196 -0.87 -4.44 -13.57
C SER A 196 -0.99 -3.85 -14.99
N LEU A 197 -0.74 -4.67 -16.02
CA LEU A 197 -0.89 -4.27 -17.43
C LEU A 197 -2.36 -4.16 -17.84
N LEU A 198 -3.22 -5.04 -17.33
CA LEU A 198 -4.65 -5.04 -17.65
C LEU A 198 -5.46 -4.02 -16.83
N ALA A 199 -4.96 -3.60 -15.67
CA ALA A 199 -5.67 -2.69 -14.78
C ALA A 199 -6.17 -1.39 -15.45
N PRO A 200 -5.38 -0.68 -16.28
CA PRO A 200 -5.85 0.52 -16.98
C PRO A 200 -7.04 0.26 -17.91
N ALA A 201 -7.00 -0.86 -18.66
CA ALA A 201 -8.08 -1.25 -19.55
C ALA A 201 -9.35 -1.59 -18.76
N PHE A 202 -9.23 -2.32 -17.66
CA PHE A 202 -10.36 -2.61 -16.76
C PHE A 202 -10.96 -1.34 -16.14
N ILE A 203 -10.13 -0.41 -15.67
CA ILE A 203 -10.59 0.87 -15.11
C ILE A 203 -11.37 1.65 -16.17
N SER A 204 -10.84 1.73 -17.40
CA SER A 204 -11.52 2.44 -18.47
C SER A 204 -12.82 1.74 -18.92
N LEU A 205 -12.83 0.40 -18.95
CA LEU A 205 -14.01 -0.38 -19.30
C LEU A 205 -15.13 -0.21 -18.26
N LEU A 206 -14.78 -0.10 -16.97
CA LEU A 206 -15.74 0.19 -15.89
C LEU A 206 -16.19 1.67 -15.89
N ALA A 207 -15.30 2.60 -16.22
CA ALA A 207 -15.62 4.03 -16.22
C ALA A 207 -16.65 4.41 -17.29
N LEU A 208 -16.60 3.77 -18.45
CA LEU A 208 -17.45 4.07 -19.60
C LEU A 208 -18.97 3.87 -19.31
N PRO A 209 -19.45 2.70 -18.85
CA PRO A 209 -20.87 2.52 -18.53
C PRO A 209 -21.31 3.45 -17.41
N ILE A 210 -20.51 3.63 -16.35
CA ILE A 210 -20.83 4.57 -15.26
C ILE A 210 -21.04 5.99 -15.81
N SER A 211 -20.16 6.44 -16.70
CA SER A 211 -20.24 7.76 -17.31
C SER A 211 -21.46 7.92 -18.22
N LEU A 212 -21.80 6.88 -18.98
CA LEU A 212 -23.01 6.85 -19.79
C LEU A 212 -24.26 6.91 -18.90
N THR A 213 -24.31 6.15 -17.81
CA THR A 213 -25.42 6.19 -16.84
C THR A 213 -25.56 7.58 -16.22
N LEU A 214 -24.45 8.22 -15.84
CA LEU A 214 -24.46 9.58 -15.33
C LEU A 214 -25.06 10.56 -16.34
N VAL A 215 -24.65 10.44 -17.60
CA VAL A 215 -25.02 11.36 -18.68
C VAL A 215 -26.47 11.16 -19.16
N PHE A 216 -26.92 9.92 -19.34
CA PHE A 216 -28.23 9.60 -19.92
C PHE A 216 -29.35 9.44 -18.89
N ILE A 217 -29.03 9.13 -17.63
CA ILE A 217 -30.04 8.91 -16.58
C ILE A 217 -29.95 9.98 -15.51
N VAL A 218 -28.78 10.17 -14.90
CA VAL A 218 -28.64 11.00 -13.71
C VAL A 218 -28.79 12.49 -14.03
N ILE A 219 -28.13 13.01 -15.08
CA ILE A 219 -28.23 14.42 -15.47
C ILE A 219 -29.66 14.82 -15.87
N PRO A 220 -30.42 14.06 -16.68
CA PRO A 220 -31.82 14.38 -16.98
C PRO A 220 -32.72 14.41 -15.74
N ILE A 221 -32.49 13.50 -14.77
CA ILE A 221 -33.22 13.51 -13.49
C ILE A 221 -32.87 14.77 -12.69
N LEU A 222 -31.59 15.11 -12.55
CA LEU A 222 -31.12 16.31 -11.84
C LEU A 222 -31.68 17.60 -12.46
N ARG A 223 -31.82 17.67 -13.78
CA ARG A 223 -32.43 18.82 -14.48
C ARG A 223 -33.90 19.05 -14.12
N ARG A 224 -34.62 18.04 -13.63
CA ARG A 224 -36.00 18.22 -13.16
C ARG A 224 -36.07 19.02 -11.86
N ILE A 225 -34.96 19.13 -11.13
CA ILE A 225 -34.88 19.91 -9.89
C ILE A 225 -34.60 21.37 -10.26
N PRO A 226 -35.45 22.35 -9.89
CA PRO A 226 -35.40 23.72 -10.42
C PRO A 226 -34.06 24.43 -10.14
N ILE A 227 -33.47 24.22 -8.95
CA ILE A 227 -32.17 24.82 -8.57
C ILE A 227 -31.03 24.27 -9.44
N LEU A 228 -31.03 22.97 -9.71
CA LEU A 228 -30.00 22.30 -10.51
C LEU A 228 -30.21 22.49 -12.02
N SER A 229 -31.46 22.74 -12.44
CA SER A 229 -31.77 23.07 -13.83
C SER A 229 -30.99 24.28 -14.31
N LEU A 230 -30.77 25.31 -13.47
CA LEU A 230 -29.97 26.48 -13.82
C LEU A 230 -28.50 26.13 -14.09
N VAL A 231 -27.93 25.22 -13.30
CA VAL A 231 -26.54 24.74 -13.46
C VAL A 231 -26.43 23.84 -14.70
N PHE A 232 -27.42 22.99 -14.95
CA PHE A 232 -27.39 22.02 -16.05
C PHE A 232 -28.05 22.51 -17.34
N ALA A 233 -28.67 23.70 -17.37
CA ALA A 233 -29.24 24.32 -18.57
C ALA A 233 -28.20 24.49 -19.68
N PHE A 234 -26.93 24.62 -19.30
CA PHE A 234 -25.79 24.72 -20.22
C PHE A 234 -25.43 23.40 -20.90
N THR A 235 -26.02 22.28 -20.48
CA THR A 235 -25.76 20.97 -21.05
C THR A 235 -26.96 20.54 -21.89
N ARG A 236 -26.77 20.25 -23.18
CA ARG A 236 -27.83 19.65 -24.00
C ARG A 236 -27.89 18.14 -23.71
N THR A 237 -29.05 17.50 -23.86
CA THR A 237 -29.08 16.04 -23.82
C THR A 237 -28.19 15.49 -24.95
N PRO A 238 -27.28 14.55 -24.64
CA PRO A 238 -26.45 13.93 -25.67
C PRO A 238 -27.33 13.22 -26.70
N HIS A 239 -27.02 13.42 -27.97
CA HIS A 239 -27.64 12.65 -29.05
C HIS A 239 -26.95 11.27 -29.16
N LEU A 240 -27.61 10.28 -29.78
CA LEU A 240 -27.02 8.98 -30.11
C LEU A 240 -25.70 9.09 -30.89
N SER A 241 -25.45 10.22 -31.54
CA SER A 241 -24.16 10.54 -32.20
C SER A 241 -22.95 10.47 -31.28
N VAL A 242 -23.14 10.55 -29.96
CA VAL A 242 -22.08 10.40 -28.97
C VAL A 242 -21.48 8.99 -28.99
N LEU A 243 -22.23 7.97 -29.44
CA LEU A 243 -21.74 6.59 -29.54
C LEU A 243 -20.52 6.45 -30.47
N LYS A 244 -20.41 7.32 -31.49
CA LYS A 244 -19.25 7.35 -32.41
C LYS A 244 -17.93 7.71 -31.71
N TYR A 245 -17.99 8.36 -30.55
CA TYR A 245 -16.83 8.80 -29.79
C TYR A 245 -16.44 7.81 -28.67
N LEU A 246 -17.21 6.74 -28.44
CA LEU A 246 -16.92 5.77 -27.36
C LEU A 246 -15.50 5.18 -27.42
N PRO A 247 -14.98 4.75 -28.60
CA PRO A 247 -13.62 4.22 -28.66
C PRO A 247 -12.59 5.27 -28.20
N ARG A 248 -12.75 6.53 -28.60
CA ARG A 248 -11.84 7.62 -28.22
C ARG A 248 -11.91 7.92 -26.72
N ILE A 249 -13.11 7.93 -26.15
CA ILE A 249 -13.33 8.13 -24.71
C ILE A 249 -12.68 7.00 -23.90
N ALA A 250 -12.81 5.76 -24.38
CA ALA A 250 -12.17 4.59 -23.77
C ALA A 250 -10.64 4.64 -23.91
N THR A 251 -10.10 5.01 -25.08
CA THR A 251 -8.66 5.18 -25.25
C THR A 251 -8.11 6.27 -24.33
N LEU A 252 -8.78 7.41 -24.22
CA LEU A 252 -8.38 8.48 -23.30
C LEU A 252 -8.38 7.99 -21.84
N GLY A 253 -9.44 7.29 -21.41
CA GLY A 253 -9.52 6.70 -20.07
C GLY A 253 -8.39 5.70 -19.80
N THR A 254 -8.11 4.82 -20.76
CA THR A 254 -7.06 3.79 -20.66
C THR A 254 -5.68 4.42 -20.57
N VAL A 255 -5.38 5.44 -21.38
CA VAL A 255 -4.08 6.12 -21.33
C VAL A 255 -3.92 6.90 -20.02
N THR A 256 -4.93 7.63 -19.57
CA THR A 256 -4.89 8.32 -18.25
C THR A 256 -4.62 7.32 -17.12
N ALA A 257 -5.36 6.21 -17.06
CA ALA A 257 -5.16 5.19 -16.04
C ALA A 257 -3.78 4.50 -16.16
N GLY A 258 -3.31 4.26 -17.38
CA GLY A 258 -2.00 3.65 -17.67
C GLY A 258 -0.85 4.53 -17.21
N LEU A 259 -0.94 5.84 -17.47
CA LEU A 259 0.03 6.83 -16.98
C LEU A 259 0.14 6.80 -15.44
N TRP A 260 -1.00 6.75 -14.74
CA TRP A 260 -1.01 6.72 -13.28
C TRP A 260 -0.59 5.36 -12.67
N GLU A 261 -0.95 4.24 -13.30
CA GLU A 261 -0.46 2.91 -12.88
C GLU A 261 1.05 2.78 -13.13
N GLY A 262 1.54 3.28 -14.27
CA GLY A 262 2.97 3.34 -14.57
C GLY A 262 3.73 4.17 -13.53
N PHE A 263 3.21 5.36 -13.17
CA PHE A 263 3.75 6.15 -12.07
C PHE A 263 3.73 5.39 -10.74
N SER A 264 2.62 4.70 -10.44
CA SER A 264 2.48 3.92 -9.20
C SER A 264 3.53 2.82 -9.12
N GLY A 265 3.79 2.13 -10.23
CA GLY A 265 4.84 1.11 -10.34
C GLY A 265 6.23 1.70 -10.15
N ILE A 266 6.56 2.77 -10.86
CA ILE A 266 7.85 3.48 -10.73
C ILE A 266 8.06 3.95 -9.29
N TRP A 267 7.05 4.55 -8.67
CA TRP A 267 7.12 5.03 -7.29
C TRP A 267 7.40 3.89 -6.32
N SER A 268 6.60 2.82 -6.39
CA SER A 268 6.77 1.67 -5.51
C SER A 268 8.14 1.02 -5.72
N TRP A 269 8.62 0.97 -6.96
CA TRP A 269 9.92 0.42 -7.30
C TRP A 269 11.07 1.29 -6.77
N VAL A 270 11.12 2.58 -7.09
CA VAL A 270 12.22 3.46 -6.66
C VAL A 270 12.26 3.61 -5.12
N ILE A 271 11.10 3.59 -4.46
CA ILE A 271 11.04 3.70 -3.00
C ILE A 271 11.31 2.37 -2.32
N GLY A 272 10.77 1.27 -2.86
CA GLY A 272 10.96 -0.08 -2.34
C GLY A 272 12.30 -0.73 -2.72
N GLU A 273 13.04 -0.15 -3.66
CA GLU A 273 14.42 -0.53 -3.95
C GLU A 273 15.24 -0.27 -2.69
N GLU A 274 15.66 -1.29 -1.97
CA GLU A 274 16.29 -1.13 -0.65
C GLU A 274 17.62 -0.33 -0.73
N LEU A 275 18.09 0.24 0.38
CA LEU A 275 19.15 1.29 0.40
C LEU A 275 20.50 0.89 -0.22
N GLY A 276 20.76 -0.40 -0.44
CA GLY A 276 22.05 -0.91 -0.93
C GLY A 276 22.07 -1.57 -2.31
N ALA A 277 20.97 -1.67 -3.07
CA ALA A 277 20.99 -2.34 -4.38
C ALA A 277 21.11 -1.34 -5.54
N ALA A 278 22.20 -1.42 -6.31
CA ALA A 278 22.32 -0.82 -7.64
C ALA A 278 22.98 -1.87 -8.58
N PRO A 279 22.70 -1.91 -9.89
CA PRO A 279 21.58 -1.36 -10.66
C PRO A 279 20.94 -2.40 -11.61
N ALA A 280 19.65 -2.74 -11.43
CA ALA A 280 18.85 -3.46 -12.43
C ALA A 280 18.25 -2.54 -13.52
N VAL A 281 18.69 -1.27 -13.56
CA VAL A 281 18.10 -0.20 -14.38
C VAL A 281 18.42 -0.35 -15.88
N ARG A 282 19.51 -1.05 -16.23
CA ARG A 282 19.93 -1.19 -17.63
C ARG A 282 18.93 -1.97 -18.49
N THR A 283 18.09 -2.82 -17.90
CA THR A 283 17.19 -3.70 -18.66
C THR A 283 15.89 -3.04 -19.11
N LEU A 284 15.41 -1.99 -18.44
CA LEU A 284 14.14 -1.33 -18.80
C LEU A 284 14.28 -0.42 -20.04
N VAL A 285 15.44 0.25 -20.18
CA VAL A 285 15.74 1.07 -21.37
C VAL A 285 16.06 0.17 -22.58
N SER A 286 16.68 -1.00 -22.38
CA SER A 286 16.87 -1.96 -23.46
C SER A 286 15.58 -2.69 -23.86
N GLY A 287 14.64 -2.92 -22.93
CA GLY A 287 13.38 -3.61 -23.21
C GLY A 287 12.43 -2.86 -24.15
N ILE A 288 12.43 -1.52 -24.11
CA ILE A 288 11.61 -0.69 -25.01
C ILE A 288 12.17 -0.68 -26.44
N SER A 289 13.46 -1.03 -26.64
CA SER A 289 14.07 -1.11 -27.98
C SER A 289 13.84 -2.45 -28.69
N ILE A 290 13.36 -3.49 -28.00
CA ILE A 290 13.29 -4.86 -28.55
C ILE A 290 11.93 -5.19 -29.20
N SER A 291 10.90 -4.33 -29.09
CA SER A 291 9.58 -4.61 -29.67
C SER A 291 9.49 -4.42 -31.20
N SER A 292 10.61 -4.37 -31.94
CA SER A 292 10.62 -4.17 -33.40
C SER A 292 11.34 -5.26 -34.21
N THR A 293 11.81 -6.35 -33.59
CA THR A 293 12.44 -7.46 -34.32
C THR A 293 11.81 -8.81 -33.95
N PRO A 294 11.30 -9.59 -34.93
CA PRO A 294 10.81 -10.93 -34.70
C PRO A 294 11.97 -11.93 -34.86
N ALA A 295 12.47 -12.51 -33.76
CA ALA A 295 13.08 -13.85 -33.76
C ALA A 295 13.35 -14.35 -32.33
N PRO A 296 13.17 -15.65 -32.05
CA PRO A 296 13.39 -16.23 -30.73
C PRO A 296 14.81 -16.80 -30.61
N ALA A 297 15.52 -16.48 -29.53
CA ALA A 297 16.62 -17.32 -29.05
C ALA A 297 16.69 -17.25 -27.51
N PRO A 298 16.76 -18.40 -26.82
CA PRO A 298 17.00 -18.44 -25.39
C PRO A 298 18.51 -18.32 -25.14
N ALA A 299 18.94 -17.22 -24.51
CA ALA A 299 20.28 -17.11 -23.97
C ALA A 299 20.23 -16.68 -22.50
N PRO A 300 20.91 -17.42 -21.59
CA PRO A 300 20.99 -17.09 -20.18
C PRO A 300 22.11 -16.06 -19.97
N TYR A 301 21.84 -14.97 -19.24
CA TYR A 301 22.86 -14.00 -18.90
C TYR A 301 23.09 -13.94 -17.40
N SER A 302 24.12 -14.64 -16.95
CA SER A 302 24.99 -14.18 -15.87
C SER A 302 25.99 -13.18 -16.46
N VAL A 303 25.96 -11.92 -16.05
CA VAL A 303 27.12 -11.03 -16.17
C VAL A 303 27.15 -10.11 -14.95
N GLY A 304 28.13 -10.36 -14.09
CA GLY A 304 28.58 -9.43 -13.06
C GLY A 304 29.46 -8.35 -13.66
N GLY A 305 29.53 -7.21 -12.96
CA GLY A 305 30.43 -6.11 -13.28
C GLY A 305 30.29 -5.01 -12.23
N SER A 306 31.19 -5.03 -11.25
CA SER A 306 31.34 -4.05 -10.18
C SER A 306 31.40 -2.62 -10.71
N VAL A 307 30.57 -1.73 -10.17
CA VAL A 307 30.87 -0.29 -10.14
C VAL A 307 30.49 0.23 -8.76
N PHE A 308 31.52 0.66 -8.06
CA PHE A 308 31.56 1.29 -6.74
C PHE A 308 30.28 2.01 -6.30
N SER A 309 29.65 1.47 -5.26
CA SER A 309 28.88 2.25 -4.30
C SER A 309 29.84 3.14 -3.52
N THR A 310 29.91 4.43 -3.82
CA THR A 310 30.49 5.40 -2.89
C THR A 310 29.55 5.52 -1.68
N PRO A 311 29.95 5.08 -0.47
CA PRO A 311 29.23 5.44 0.73
C PRO A 311 29.31 6.96 0.88
N ALA A 312 28.16 7.62 0.94
CA ALA A 312 28.10 9.04 1.25
C ALA A 312 28.56 9.23 2.71
N ARG A 313 29.84 9.55 2.91
CA ARG A 313 30.38 10.01 4.20
C ARG A 313 29.60 11.25 4.65
N SER A 314 28.75 11.11 5.66
CA SER A 314 28.15 12.25 6.37
C SER A 314 28.93 12.53 7.64
N SER A 315 29.80 13.53 7.59
CA SER A 315 30.70 14.01 8.66
C SER A 315 29.98 14.88 9.72
N PHE A 316 28.81 14.47 10.23
CA PHE A 316 27.97 15.36 11.04
C PHE A 316 27.70 14.93 12.50
N LEU A 317 28.32 13.86 13.00
CA LEU A 317 28.10 13.37 14.37
C LEU A 317 29.30 13.64 15.28
N SER A 318 29.52 14.91 15.59
CA SER A 318 30.33 15.34 16.74
C SER A 318 29.53 16.38 17.54
N GLN A 319 28.47 15.94 18.21
CA GLN A 319 27.85 16.76 19.26
C GLN A 319 27.66 15.93 20.54
N PRO A 320 28.12 16.45 21.70
CA PRO A 320 28.02 15.76 22.97
C PRO A 320 26.57 15.80 23.47
N ALA A 321 26.04 14.63 23.81
CA ALA A 321 24.70 14.48 24.35
C ALA A 321 24.62 15.02 25.79
N SER A 322 23.78 16.04 26.01
CA SER A 322 23.47 16.56 27.35
C SER A 322 22.02 16.24 27.78
N THR A 323 21.93 15.50 28.88
CA THR A 323 20.96 15.56 30.00
C THR A 323 19.46 15.20 29.84
N LEU A 324 19.02 14.30 30.76
CA LEU A 324 17.67 14.04 31.32
C LEU A 324 16.62 13.23 30.50
N PRO A 325 15.55 12.69 31.14
CA PRO A 325 15.48 11.84 32.33
C PRO A 325 14.74 10.50 32.07
N SER A 326 15.01 9.51 32.93
CA SER A 326 14.49 8.14 32.88
C SER A 326 13.02 8.05 33.32
N GLY A 327 12.14 7.58 32.43
CA GLY A 327 10.78 7.15 32.76
C GLY A 327 10.45 5.79 32.13
N PRO A 328 9.58 4.97 32.73
CA PRO A 328 9.17 3.68 32.17
C PRO A 328 8.54 3.89 30.79
N LEU A 329 9.10 3.25 29.76
CA LEU A 329 8.61 3.37 28.40
C LEU A 329 7.16 2.86 28.31
N PRO A 330 6.23 3.66 27.77
CA PRO A 330 4.83 3.27 27.65
C PRO A 330 4.67 2.02 26.76
N PRO A 331 3.67 1.18 27.04
CA PRO A 331 3.41 0.00 26.24
C PRO A 331 3.06 0.41 24.81
N THR A 332 3.72 -0.25 23.85
CA THR A 332 3.41 -0.23 22.40
C THR A 332 3.60 1.11 21.69
N LYS A 333 4.84 1.59 21.58
CA LYS A 333 5.16 2.45 20.44
C LYS A 333 5.06 1.60 19.17
N PRO A 334 4.32 2.07 18.13
CA PRO A 334 4.28 1.36 16.85
C PRO A 334 5.71 1.26 16.31
N VAL A 335 6.11 0.06 15.90
CA VAL A 335 7.37 -0.21 15.19
C VAL A 335 7.49 0.81 14.05
N THR A 336 8.50 1.68 14.11
CA THR A 336 8.66 2.77 13.13
C THR A 336 9.29 2.23 11.85
N ILE A 337 9.00 2.83 10.66
CA ILE A 337 9.59 2.42 9.37
C ILE A 337 11.10 2.22 9.49
N TYR A 338 11.75 3.10 10.23
CA TYR A 338 13.18 3.13 10.38
C TYR A 338 13.73 1.87 11.06
N THR A 339 13.02 1.35 12.06
CA THR A 339 13.38 0.06 12.69
C THR A 339 13.26 -1.09 11.69
N HIS A 340 12.16 -1.19 10.94
CA HIS A 340 12.00 -2.23 9.91
C HIS A 340 13.06 -2.12 8.81
N LEU A 341 13.35 -0.90 8.32
CA LEU A 341 14.41 -0.69 7.32
C LEU A 341 15.76 -1.15 7.85
N ALA A 342 16.10 -0.78 9.09
CA ALA A 342 17.36 -1.19 9.68
C ALA A 342 17.43 -2.71 9.91
N TYR A 343 16.34 -3.37 10.31
CA TYR A 343 16.27 -4.85 10.37
C TYR A 343 16.41 -5.50 8.99
N SER A 344 15.79 -4.93 7.94
CA SER A 344 15.92 -5.47 6.58
C SER A 344 17.35 -5.33 6.04
N GLU A 345 18.04 -4.23 6.34
CA GLU A 345 19.45 -4.07 5.97
C GLU A 345 20.32 -5.08 6.74
N LEU A 346 20.09 -5.24 8.05
CA LEU A 346 20.80 -6.24 8.87
C LEU A 346 20.57 -7.67 8.35
N HIS A 347 19.34 -8.00 7.97
CA HIS A 347 19.00 -9.29 7.39
C HIS A 347 19.74 -9.55 6.06
N LYS A 348 19.85 -8.54 5.19
CA LYS A 348 20.66 -8.68 3.96
C LYS A 348 22.11 -8.98 4.27
N ILE A 349 22.67 -8.24 5.22
CA ILE A 349 24.08 -8.40 5.58
C ILE A 349 24.31 -9.80 6.13
N ALA A 350 23.40 -10.28 6.98
CA ALA A 350 23.43 -11.65 7.49
C ALA A 350 23.37 -12.69 6.37
N ILE A 351 22.48 -12.52 5.38
CA ILE A 351 22.42 -13.40 4.20
C ILE A 351 23.72 -13.31 3.40
N SER A 352 24.21 -12.11 3.11
CA SER A 352 25.42 -11.91 2.32
C SER A 352 26.67 -12.50 2.98
N LEU A 353 26.78 -12.39 4.32
CA LEU A 353 27.86 -13.01 5.09
C LEU A 353 27.76 -14.55 5.06
N SER A 354 26.54 -15.09 5.07
CA SER A 354 26.33 -16.53 4.95
C SER A 354 26.76 -17.05 3.57
N ASP A 355 26.53 -16.28 2.51
CA ASP A 355 26.85 -16.69 1.14
C ASP A 355 28.33 -16.44 0.78
N LYS A 356 28.94 -15.35 1.25
CA LYS A 356 30.30 -14.90 0.87
C LYS A 356 31.04 -14.20 2.04
N PRO A 357 31.58 -14.96 3.00
CA PRO A 357 32.12 -14.40 4.24
C PRO A 357 33.35 -13.49 4.08
N SER A 358 34.14 -13.63 3.01
CA SER A 358 35.42 -12.91 2.85
C SER A 358 35.33 -11.55 2.15
N ILE A 359 34.34 -11.34 1.27
CA ILE A 359 34.19 -10.10 0.48
C ILE A 359 33.37 -9.07 1.27
N ASP A 360 32.37 -9.54 2.03
CA ASP A 360 31.43 -8.67 2.74
C ASP A 360 31.84 -8.36 4.18
N ALA A 361 32.92 -8.97 4.70
CA ALA A 361 33.48 -8.63 6.02
C ALA A 361 33.88 -7.14 6.10
N LYS A 362 34.41 -6.57 5.01
CA LYS A 362 34.74 -5.13 4.93
C LYS A 362 33.49 -4.24 4.97
N ALA A 363 32.45 -4.61 4.22
CA ALA A 363 31.18 -3.88 4.20
C ALA A 363 30.47 -3.94 5.56
N ALA A 364 30.53 -5.10 6.23
CA ALA A 364 30.06 -5.25 7.61
C ALA A 364 30.86 -4.37 8.57
N THR A 365 32.20 -4.39 8.52
CA THR A 365 33.02 -3.52 9.38
C THR A 365 32.74 -2.06 9.12
N GLU A 366 32.67 -1.59 7.87
CA GLU A 366 32.36 -0.17 7.57
C GLU A 366 30.99 0.26 8.10
N LEU A 367 29.99 -0.63 8.05
CA LEU A 367 28.65 -0.35 8.56
C LEU A 367 28.60 -0.28 10.09
N PHE A 368 29.34 -1.14 10.78
CA PHE A 368 29.43 -1.14 12.24
C PHE A 368 30.36 -0.04 12.78
N ASP A 369 31.34 0.40 11.99
CA ASP A 369 32.36 1.39 12.38
C ASP A 369 31.86 2.83 12.26
N VAL A 370 30.97 3.13 11.30
CA VAL A 370 30.41 4.48 11.12
C VAL A 370 29.27 4.78 12.12
N ASP A 371 28.57 3.77 12.63
CA ASP A 371 27.33 3.92 13.41
C ASP A 371 27.16 2.87 14.54
N GLY A 372 28.22 2.47 15.25
CA GLY A 372 28.16 1.42 16.28
C GLY A 372 27.11 1.65 17.39
N LEU A 373 26.79 2.91 17.70
CA LEU A 373 25.73 3.30 18.65
C LEU A 373 24.32 2.99 18.12
N VAL A 374 24.13 3.05 16.81
CA VAL A 374 22.85 2.79 16.14
C VAL A 374 22.57 1.29 16.07
N TRP A 375 23.59 0.47 15.86
CA TRP A 375 23.44 -0.97 15.83
C TRP A 375 23.27 -1.58 17.21
N SER A 376 24.00 -1.06 18.22
CA SER A 376 23.84 -1.51 19.60
C SER A 376 22.46 -1.16 20.18
N THR A 377 21.89 0.00 19.82
CA THR A 377 20.50 0.33 20.18
C THR A 377 19.50 -0.62 19.54
N LEU A 378 19.63 -0.86 18.24
CA LEU A 378 18.72 -1.73 17.52
C LEU A 378 18.81 -3.19 17.98
N ALA A 379 20.03 -3.71 18.18
CA ALA A 379 20.24 -5.05 18.72
C ALA A 379 19.67 -5.18 20.13
N ARG A 380 19.83 -4.15 20.97
CA ARG A 380 19.23 -4.13 22.31
C ARG A 380 17.70 -4.14 22.24
N GLU A 381 17.09 -3.33 21.37
CA GLU A 381 15.63 -3.34 21.17
C GLU A 381 15.13 -4.71 20.67
N ALA A 382 15.85 -5.34 19.73
CA ALA A 382 15.54 -6.68 19.23
C ALA A 382 15.56 -7.72 20.34
N LEU A 383 16.62 -7.73 21.15
CA LEU A 383 16.80 -8.66 22.27
C LEU A 383 15.75 -8.44 23.37
N LEU A 384 15.37 -7.19 23.64
CA LEU A 384 14.30 -6.87 24.59
C LEU A 384 12.94 -7.35 24.10
N LEU A 385 12.64 -7.16 22.80
CA LEU A 385 11.44 -7.69 22.17
C LEU A 385 11.40 -9.22 22.23
N LEU A 386 12.49 -9.88 21.82
CA LEU A 386 12.62 -11.34 21.87
C LEU A 386 12.47 -11.88 23.29
N GLY A 387 13.11 -11.24 24.27
CA GLY A 387 12.99 -11.61 25.68
C GLY A 387 11.56 -11.48 26.20
N ARG A 388 10.82 -10.45 25.77
CA ARG A 388 9.41 -10.26 26.12
C ARG A 388 8.50 -11.30 25.48
N GLU A 389 8.69 -11.57 24.19
CA GLU A 389 7.92 -12.61 23.48
C GLU A 389 8.19 -14.00 24.06
N TYR A 390 9.43 -14.27 24.43
CA TYR A 390 9.81 -15.49 25.13
C TYR A 390 9.13 -15.61 26.51
N GLN A 391 9.04 -14.53 27.28
CA GLN A 391 8.30 -14.51 28.54
C GLN A 391 6.80 -14.79 28.35
N ILE A 392 6.19 -14.21 27.32
CA ILE A 392 4.78 -14.46 26.96
C ILE A 392 4.58 -15.93 26.57
N LEU A 393 5.49 -16.50 25.77
CA LEU A 393 5.47 -17.92 25.39
C LEU A 393 5.59 -18.85 26.61
N LEU A 394 6.38 -18.46 27.61
CA LEU A 394 6.49 -19.17 28.88
C LEU A 394 5.32 -18.92 29.84
N GLY A 395 4.31 -18.11 29.45
CA GLY A 395 3.22 -17.70 30.33
C GLY A 395 3.66 -16.82 31.51
N ARG A 396 4.92 -16.37 31.53
CA ARG A 396 5.46 -15.50 32.57
C ARG A 396 5.13 -14.04 32.22
N GLY A 397 4.33 -13.38 33.04
CA GLY A 397 3.93 -11.99 32.83
C GLY A 397 2.51 -11.77 32.30
N VAL A 398 1.75 -12.85 32.06
CA VAL A 398 0.28 -12.76 32.01
C VAL A 398 -0.20 -12.75 33.46
N ALA A 399 -0.77 -11.65 33.93
CA ALA A 399 -1.40 -11.61 35.24
C ALA A 399 -2.46 -12.74 35.30
N PRO A 400 -2.52 -13.53 36.38
CA PRO A 400 -3.50 -14.59 36.49
C PRO A 400 -4.89 -14.00 36.24
N PRO A 401 -5.75 -14.70 35.46
CA PRO A 401 -7.09 -14.21 35.18
C PRO A 401 -7.76 -13.87 36.51
N PRO A 402 -8.43 -12.70 36.63
CA PRO A 402 -9.06 -12.29 37.87
C PRO A 402 -9.97 -13.43 38.34
N ALA A 403 -9.76 -13.87 39.59
CA ALA A 403 -10.52 -14.96 40.17
C ALA A 403 -12.00 -14.68 39.95
N VAL A 404 -12.69 -15.57 39.23
CA VAL A 404 -14.13 -15.48 39.02
C VAL A 404 -14.75 -15.44 40.42
N PRO A 405 -15.48 -14.37 40.79
CA PRO A 405 -16.12 -14.32 42.10
C PRO A 405 -17.04 -15.53 42.25
N PRO A 406 -17.06 -16.19 43.42
CA PRO A 406 -17.83 -17.41 43.62
C PRO A 406 -19.28 -17.17 43.22
N GLN A 407 -19.73 -17.92 42.23
CA GLN A 407 -21.09 -17.87 41.71
C GLN A 407 -22.02 -18.30 42.84
N ALA A 408 -22.79 -17.35 43.38
CA ALA A 408 -23.78 -17.64 44.42
C ALA A 408 -24.76 -18.72 43.91
N PRO A 409 -25.15 -19.68 44.77
CA PRO A 409 -26.01 -20.79 44.36
C PRO A 409 -27.35 -20.27 43.82
N PRO A 410 -27.91 -20.92 42.78
CA PRO A 410 -29.16 -20.51 42.19
C PRO A 410 -30.30 -20.66 43.21
N VAL A 411 -30.91 -19.54 43.60
CA VAL A 411 -32.15 -19.54 44.37
C VAL A 411 -33.25 -20.08 43.47
N SER A 412 -33.74 -21.27 43.80
CA SER A 412 -34.95 -21.86 43.23
C SER A 412 -36.15 -21.03 43.67
N THR A 413 -36.75 -20.28 42.74
CA THR A 413 -38.11 -19.74 42.90
C THR A 413 -39.05 -20.50 41.98
N ALA A 414 -39.68 -21.52 42.53
CA ALA A 414 -40.84 -22.18 41.96
C ALA A 414 -42.13 -21.59 42.56
N PHE A 415 -43.15 -21.41 41.71
CA PHE A 415 -44.55 -21.05 41.99
C PHE A 415 -44.78 -19.61 42.51
N SER A 416 -45.74 -18.79 42.05
CA SER A 416 -47.03 -19.04 41.39
C SER A 416 -47.56 -17.74 40.73
N THR A 417 -48.33 -17.90 39.65
CA THR A 417 -49.25 -16.98 38.95
C THR A 417 -50.33 -16.33 39.87
N PRO A 418 -51.32 -15.55 39.35
CA PRO A 418 -51.31 -14.27 38.62
C PRO A 418 -52.29 -13.23 39.26
N LEU A 419 -52.28 -11.93 38.91
CA LEU A 419 -53.47 -11.03 38.96
C LEU A 419 -53.11 -9.65 38.35
N ARG A 420 -53.74 -9.22 37.24
CA ARG A 420 -54.89 -8.27 37.20
C ARG A 420 -54.50 -6.79 37.42
N ASN A 421 -54.53 -5.95 36.39
CA ASN A 421 -55.66 -5.07 36.04
C ASN A 421 -55.27 -3.91 35.08
N ASN A 422 -55.99 -3.87 33.95
CA ASN A 422 -56.49 -2.75 33.14
C ASN A 422 -55.86 -1.34 33.06
N ASN A 423 -55.87 -0.90 31.78
CA ASN A 423 -56.33 0.39 31.22
C ASN A 423 -55.39 1.61 31.24
N ASN A 424 -54.89 1.98 30.05
CA ASN A 424 -55.54 3.02 29.24
C ASN A 424 -54.93 3.21 27.84
N ASN A 425 -55.76 2.95 26.83
CA ASN A 425 -55.94 3.60 25.53
C ASN A 425 -54.85 4.56 24.99
N THR A 426 -54.29 4.22 23.81
CA THR A 426 -54.11 5.14 22.66
C THR A 426 -53.69 4.35 21.38
N PRO A 427 -53.97 4.88 20.16
CA PRO A 427 -54.35 4.11 18.97
C PRO A 427 -53.18 3.61 18.07
N PRO A 428 -53.45 2.70 17.11
CA PRO A 428 -52.43 1.92 16.44
C PRO A 428 -51.81 2.68 15.26
N THR A 429 -50.48 2.87 15.28
CA THR A 429 -49.74 3.15 14.05
C THR A 429 -48.99 1.89 13.63
N SER A 430 -49.49 1.30 12.56
CA SER A 430 -48.89 0.25 11.74
C SER A 430 -47.42 0.57 11.45
N VAL A 431 -46.50 -0.23 12.01
CA VAL A 431 -45.11 -0.34 11.54
C VAL A 431 -44.94 -1.77 11.07
N LEU A 432 -45.10 -1.95 9.76
CA LEU A 432 -44.83 -3.20 9.07
C LEU A 432 -43.30 -3.40 8.97
N GLY A 433 -42.84 -4.38 9.74
CA GLY A 433 -41.76 -5.33 9.48
C GLY A 433 -40.68 -5.01 8.46
N SER A 434 -39.44 -4.91 8.93
CA SER A 434 -38.34 -5.73 8.41
C SER A 434 -37.18 -5.76 9.42
N SER A 435 -37.37 -6.51 10.50
CA SER A 435 -36.24 -6.98 11.31
C SER A 435 -35.58 -8.13 10.55
N ILE A 436 -34.53 -7.82 9.78
CA ILE A 436 -33.63 -8.83 9.25
C ILE A 436 -32.72 -9.23 10.40
N THR A 437 -33.03 -10.38 10.99
CA THR A 437 -32.20 -11.12 11.93
C THR A 437 -30.86 -11.42 11.27
N GLN A 438 -29.84 -10.60 11.53
CA GLN A 438 -28.46 -10.94 11.23
C GLN A 438 -28.00 -12.02 12.22
N THR A 439 -27.94 -13.25 11.75
CA THR A 439 -27.15 -14.32 12.37
C THR A 439 -25.67 -13.95 12.29
N PRO A 440 -24.94 -13.86 13.42
CA PRO A 440 -23.49 -13.69 13.37
C PRO A 440 -22.86 -14.98 12.85
N LEU A 441 -22.20 -14.87 11.70
CA LEU A 441 -21.37 -15.91 11.12
C LEU A 441 -20.31 -16.35 12.14
N ILE A 442 -20.30 -17.66 12.37
CA ILE A 442 -19.41 -18.43 13.22
C ILE A 442 -17.96 -17.95 13.09
N LYS A 443 -17.42 -17.38 14.17
CA LYS A 443 -15.98 -17.32 14.40
C LYS A 443 -15.50 -18.75 14.61
N GLN A 444 -14.90 -19.36 13.59
CA GLN A 444 -14.12 -20.58 13.77
C GLN A 444 -12.90 -20.23 14.62
N ASN A 445 -13.02 -20.47 15.92
CA ASN A 445 -11.90 -20.56 16.84
C ASN A 445 -11.07 -21.80 16.47
N ILE A 446 -9.97 -21.58 15.73
CA ILE A 446 -8.95 -22.60 15.45
C ILE A 446 -8.18 -22.99 16.73
N PHE A 447 -8.42 -22.32 17.86
CA PHE A 447 -7.82 -22.63 19.16
C PHE A 447 -8.86 -22.80 20.28
N ALA A 448 -9.84 -23.68 20.08
CA ALA A 448 -10.56 -24.24 21.22
C ALA A 448 -9.72 -25.38 21.82
N PRO A 449 -9.37 -25.35 23.12
CA PRO A 449 -8.68 -26.46 23.77
C PRO A 449 -9.61 -27.67 23.82
N ARG A 450 -9.21 -28.75 23.14
CA ARG A 450 -9.84 -30.07 23.29
C ARG A 450 -9.74 -30.47 24.76
N SER A 451 -10.87 -30.89 25.30
CA SER A 451 -11.08 -31.36 26.66
C SER A 451 -9.98 -32.33 27.10
N ALA A 452 -9.55 -32.16 28.35
CA ALA A 452 -8.52 -32.94 29.00
C ALA A 452 -8.86 -34.42 29.11
N SER A 453 -7.97 -35.29 28.62
CA SER A 453 -7.71 -36.60 29.23
C SER A 453 -6.35 -37.15 28.76
N SER A 454 -5.26 -36.61 29.30
CA SER A 454 -4.04 -37.38 29.63
C SER A 454 -3.02 -36.43 30.25
N ALA A 455 -2.75 -36.63 31.53
CA ALA A 455 -1.74 -35.94 32.30
C ALA A 455 -0.31 -36.30 31.82
N SER A 456 0.62 -35.36 32.00
CA SER A 456 2.09 -35.55 32.09
C SER A 456 2.96 -35.65 30.82
N ALA A 457 2.75 -34.80 29.80
CA ALA A 457 3.81 -34.56 28.80
C ALA A 457 4.15 -33.07 28.71
N SER A 458 5.42 -32.72 28.94
CA SER A 458 5.91 -31.35 28.79
C SER A 458 5.84 -30.91 27.32
N PRO A 459 5.60 -29.62 27.03
CA PRO A 459 5.57 -29.11 25.64
C PRO A 459 6.85 -29.39 24.85
N ILE A 460 7.99 -29.53 25.54
CA ILE A 460 9.29 -29.83 24.93
C ILE A 460 9.36 -31.28 24.43
N ALA A 461 8.73 -32.23 25.14
CA ALA A 461 8.68 -33.63 24.70
C ALA A 461 7.89 -33.79 23.38
N ARG A 462 6.83 -33.00 23.19
CA ARG A 462 6.02 -33.02 21.95
C ARG A 462 6.74 -32.41 20.75
N VAL A 463 7.58 -31.40 20.96
CA VAL A 463 8.42 -30.83 19.88
C VAL A 463 9.56 -31.79 19.53
N GLY A 464 10.09 -32.52 20.52
CA GLY A 464 11.07 -33.58 20.31
C GLY A 464 10.50 -34.78 19.52
N GLU A 465 9.29 -35.23 19.84
CA GLU A 465 8.61 -36.32 19.10
C GLU A 465 8.26 -35.91 17.66
N ALA A 466 7.80 -34.68 17.43
CA ALA A 466 7.48 -34.18 16.08
C ALA A 466 8.73 -34.01 15.19
N LEU A 467 9.91 -33.81 15.77
CA LEU A 467 11.19 -33.77 15.06
C LEU A 467 11.80 -35.16 14.87
N ALA A 468 11.48 -36.12 15.74
CA ALA A 468 11.93 -37.51 15.65
C ALA A 468 11.07 -38.36 14.68
N SER A 469 9.79 -38.02 14.49
CA SER A 469 8.93 -38.62 13.47
C SER A 469 9.26 -38.02 12.10
N GLY A 470 10.38 -38.44 11.50
CA GLY A 470 10.77 -38.09 10.14
C GLY A 470 9.81 -38.68 9.10
N GLU A 471 8.59 -38.14 8.99
CA GLU A 471 7.70 -38.40 7.86
C GLU A 471 8.10 -37.48 6.69
N THR A 472 8.97 -38.03 5.83
CA THR A 472 9.17 -37.54 4.47
C THR A 472 7.88 -37.75 3.68
N LEU A 473 7.15 -36.67 3.41
CA LEU A 473 6.09 -36.62 2.41
C LEU A 473 6.71 -36.69 1.00
N GLU A 474 7.00 -37.91 0.58
CA GLU A 474 7.31 -38.25 -0.81
C GLU A 474 5.98 -38.33 -1.59
N GLY A 475 5.60 -37.19 -2.19
CA GLY A 475 4.41 -37.06 -3.02
C GLY A 475 4.60 -37.67 -4.40
N ASP A 476 4.26 -38.96 -4.50
CA ASP A 476 3.43 -39.59 -5.53
C ASP A 476 3.47 -38.97 -6.96
N ARG A 477 4.35 -39.52 -7.82
CA ARG A 477 4.29 -39.34 -9.28
C ARG A 477 3.40 -40.44 -9.88
N GLY A 478 2.16 -40.07 -10.20
CA GLY A 478 1.27 -40.87 -11.04
C GLY A 478 1.74 -41.01 -12.50
N PRO A 479 1.26 -42.04 -13.23
CA PRO A 479 1.94 -42.62 -14.38
C PRO A 479 1.69 -41.86 -15.70
N ARG A 480 2.76 -41.69 -16.48
CA ARG A 480 2.69 -41.32 -17.90
C ARG A 480 2.32 -42.55 -18.73
N GLY A 481 1.06 -42.60 -19.16
CA GLY A 481 0.60 -43.52 -20.20
C GLY A 481 0.83 -42.95 -21.60
N GLY A 482 1.71 -43.61 -22.36
CA GLY A 482 1.52 -44.12 -23.72
C GLY A 482 0.85 -43.28 -24.82
N CYS A 483 1.65 -43.00 -25.86
CA CYS A 483 1.41 -43.24 -27.29
C CYS A 483 0.05 -42.98 -27.95
N GLY A 484 0.09 -42.15 -29.00
CA GLY A 484 -0.90 -42.14 -30.08
C GLY A 484 -0.49 -41.14 -31.17
N ALA A 485 0.21 -41.63 -32.18
CA ALA A 485 0.55 -40.92 -33.41
C ALA A 485 -0.65 -40.86 -34.38
N VAL A 486 -0.47 -40.09 -35.48
CA VAL A 486 -1.07 -40.25 -36.83
C VAL A 486 -2.10 -39.19 -37.27
N ALA A 487 -1.57 -38.29 -38.13
CA ALA A 487 -2.03 -37.89 -39.48
C ALA A 487 -3.34 -37.10 -39.75
N VAL A 488 -3.12 -36.04 -40.55
CA VAL A 488 -3.83 -35.65 -41.79
C VAL A 488 -5.33 -35.33 -41.70
N ALA A 489 -5.65 -34.03 -41.81
CA ALA A 489 -6.38 -33.43 -42.94
C ALA A 489 -6.29 -31.90 -42.83
#